data_AF-A0A2U1M0G9-F1
#
_entry.id   AF-A0A2U1M0G9-F1
#
_cell.length_a   1.000
_cell.length_b   1.000
_cell.length_c   1.000
_cell.angle_alpha   90.00
_cell.angle_beta   90.00
_cell.angle_gamma   90.00
#
_symmetry.space_group_name_H-M   'P 1'
#
loop_
_entity.id
_entity.type
_entity.pdbx_description
1 polymer ?
#
loop_
_entity_poly.entity_id
_entity_poly.type
_entity_poly.pdbx_seq_one_letter_code
_entity_poly.pdbx_strand_id
1 'polypeptide(L)'
;MPLVLEEHKNVLTLNGETENLRNLTNGYLELAKKNDGLLKSEALAAARGSHAPYSGCPSGVALMDCDGNVYKGCYMESAAYNPSMMPVQAALVAYIVGGGGGYDRIVAAVLVEKEGEGVMVRQEDTARLLLKHISPKCGSTLLHGHTRSRNM
;
A
#
# COMPACT_ATOMS: atom_id res chain seq x y z
N MET A 1 2.00 -10.49 -22.21
CA MET A 1 1.72 -9.85 -20.91
C MET A 1 1.12 -10.90 -20.00
N PRO A 2 1.58 -11.01 -18.75
CA PRO A 2 1.00 -11.96 -17.80
C PRO A 2 -0.46 -11.61 -17.50
N LEU A 3 -1.31 -12.59 -17.25
CA LEU A 3 -2.72 -12.37 -16.87
C LEU A 3 -2.85 -11.87 -15.42
N VAL A 4 -4.01 -11.32 -15.07
CA VAL A 4 -4.30 -10.83 -13.70
C VAL A 4 -4.12 -11.92 -12.65
N LEU A 5 -4.49 -13.17 -12.99
CA LEU A 5 -4.42 -14.31 -12.07
C LEU A 5 -3.05 -15.02 -12.05
N GLU A 6 -2.11 -14.60 -12.90
CA GLU A 6 -0.75 -15.15 -12.87
C GLU A 6 0.06 -14.59 -11.70
N GLU A 7 1.09 -15.32 -11.28
CA GLU A 7 1.98 -14.85 -10.22
C GLU A 7 2.84 -13.68 -10.71
N HIS A 8 2.74 -12.52 -10.04
CA HIS A 8 3.57 -11.34 -10.32
C HIS A 8 4.72 -11.24 -9.32
N LYS A 9 5.95 -11.01 -9.81
CA LYS A 9 7.16 -10.82 -8.99
C LYS A 9 7.87 -9.54 -9.38
N ASN A 10 7.23 -8.40 -9.16
CA ASN A 10 7.83 -7.09 -9.45
C ASN A 10 9.08 -6.88 -8.58
N VAL A 11 10.17 -6.43 -9.19
CA VAL A 11 11.44 -6.22 -8.47
C VAL A 11 11.42 -4.83 -7.83
N LEU A 12 10.88 -4.74 -6.60
CA LEU A 12 10.85 -3.52 -5.79
C LEU A 12 11.73 -3.66 -4.55
N THR A 13 12.47 -2.59 -4.22
CA THR A 13 13.23 -2.43 -2.97
C THR A 13 12.91 -1.09 -2.34
N LEU A 14 12.76 -1.05 -1.02
CA LEU A 14 12.50 0.18 -0.27
C LEU A 14 13.81 0.93 -0.04
N ASN A 15 13.82 2.25 -0.24
CA ASN A 15 14.91 3.10 0.24
C ASN A 15 14.64 3.49 1.70
N GLY A 16 15.70 3.58 2.50
CA GLY A 16 15.63 3.73 3.96
C GLY A 16 15.10 5.07 4.46
N GLU A 17 14.83 6.04 3.58
CA GLU A 17 14.27 7.34 3.97
C GLU A 17 12.77 7.22 4.12
N THR A 18 12.38 6.92 5.35
CA THR A 18 11.01 6.75 5.78
C THR A 18 10.54 8.02 6.46
N GLU A 19 9.45 8.62 5.95
CA GLU A 19 8.54 9.43 6.75
C GLU A 19 7.99 8.51 7.86
N ASN A 20 8.78 8.34 8.91
CA ASN A 20 8.51 7.38 9.97
C ASN A 20 7.14 7.70 10.59
N LEU A 21 6.46 6.68 11.11
CA LEU A 21 5.24 6.78 11.94
C LEU A 21 5.43 7.63 13.23
N ARG A 22 6.49 8.45 13.33
CA ARG A 22 6.96 9.24 14.47
C ARG A 22 5.92 10.23 15.02
N ASN A 23 4.91 10.61 14.24
CA ASN A 23 3.94 11.66 14.59
C ASN A 23 2.47 11.19 14.67
N LEU A 24 2.22 9.90 14.94
CA LEU A 24 0.85 9.44 15.19
C LEU A 24 0.28 10.06 16.47
N THR A 25 -0.71 10.94 16.33
CA THR A 25 -1.44 11.58 17.46
C THR A 25 -2.73 10.85 17.83
N ASN A 26 -2.94 9.64 17.30
CA ASN A 26 -4.19 8.89 17.41
C ASN A 26 -4.27 7.93 18.61
N GLY A 27 -3.26 7.92 19.49
CA GLY A 27 -3.19 7.01 20.65
C GLY A 27 -2.59 5.63 20.35
N TYR A 28 -2.27 5.31 19.09
CA TYR A 28 -1.74 4.01 18.66
C TYR A 28 -0.27 4.06 18.23
N LEU A 29 0.46 5.12 18.60
CA LEU A 29 1.87 5.33 18.22
C LEU A 29 2.76 4.14 18.58
N GLU A 30 2.66 3.61 19.80
CA GLU A 30 3.50 2.50 20.25
C GLU A 30 3.17 1.18 19.54
N LEU A 31 1.88 0.92 19.28
CA LEU A 31 1.43 -0.23 18.49
C LEU A 31 1.95 -0.15 17.05
N ALA A 32 1.87 1.03 16.44
CA ALA A 32 2.33 1.27 15.09
C ALA A 32 3.85 1.19 14.97
N LYS A 33 4.61 1.72 15.94
CA LYS A 33 6.07 1.56 16.00
C LYS A 33 6.47 0.09 16.14
N LYS A 34 5.80 -0.66 17.03
CA LYS A 34 6.05 -2.10 17.23
C LYS A 34 5.85 -2.90 15.94
N ASN A 35 4.86 -2.53 15.14
CA ASN A 35 4.49 -3.22 13.90
C ASN A 35 4.99 -2.52 12.63
N ASP A 36 5.84 -1.49 12.73
CA ASP A 36 6.32 -0.72 11.59
C ASP A 36 6.97 -1.64 10.54
N GLY A 37 7.92 -2.48 10.95
CA GLY A 37 8.56 -3.44 10.06
C GLY A 37 7.59 -4.38 9.34
N LEU A 38 6.57 -4.87 10.05
CA LEU A 38 5.52 -5.73 9.49
C LEU A 38 4.67 -4.99 8.46
N LEU A 39 4.23 -3.78 8.78
CA LEU A 39 3.46 -2.93 7.85
C LEU A 39 4.23 -2.66 6.56
N LYS A 40 5.51 -2.31 6.67
CA LYS A 40 6.38 -2.08 5.51
C LYS A 40 6.57 -3.34 4.68
N SER A 41 6.80 -4.49 5.32
CA SER A 41 7.00 -5.76 4.61
C SER A 41 5.74 -6.23 3.90
N GLU A 42 4.56 -6.08 4.52
CA GLU A 42 3.28 -6.48 3.92
C GLU A 42 2.88 -5.57 2.75
N ALA A 43 3.08 -4.25 2.87
CA ALA A 43 2.84 -3.32 1.78
C ALA A 43 3.78 -3.58 0.59
N LEU A 44 5.07 -3.84 0.87
CA LEU A 44 6.04 -4.22 -0.17
C LEU A 44 5.68 -5.55 -0.83
N ALA A 45 5.26 -6.55 -0.04
CA ALA A 45 4.81 -7.84 -0.57
C ALA A 45 3.59 -7.67 -1.51
N ALA A 46 2.63 -6.83 -1.13
CA ALA A 46 1.50 -6.48 -1.99
C ALA A 46 1.96 -5.78 -3.29
N ALA A 47 2.88 -4.81 -3.20
CA ALA A 47 3.41 -4.13 -4.38
C ALA A 47 4.19 -5.08 -5.31
N ARG A 48 4.92 -6.05 -4.75
CA ARG A 48 5.61 -7.08 -5.55
C ARG A 48 4.62 -7.99 -6.29
N GLY A 49 3.46 -8.25 -5.71
CA GLY A 49 2.38 -9.05 -6.31
C GLY A 49 1.39 -8.25 -7.16
N SER A 50 1.57 -6.96 -7.38
CA SER A 50 0.64 -6.14 -8.17
C SER A 50 0.68 -6.49 -9.66
N HIS A 51 -0.47 -6.43 -10.32
CA HIS A 51 -0.57 -6.54 -11.76
C HIS A 51 -0.57 -5.11 -12.36
N ALA A 52 0.56 -4.64 -12.87
CA ALA A 52 0.72 -3.29 -13.44
C ALA A 52 1.45 -3.25 -14.80
N PRO A 53 1.05 -4.08 -15.77
CA PRO A 53 1.80 -4.26 -17.01
C PRO A 53 1.67 -3.10 -18.03
N TYR A 54 0.71 -2.19 -17.86
CA TYR A 54 0.47 -1.10 -18.80
C TYR A 54 1.22 0.17 -18.38
N SER A 55 1.11 0.57 -17.12
CA SER A 55 1.86 1.71 -16.58
C SER A 55 3.27 1.36 -16.11
N GLY A 56 3.54 0.09 -15.82
CA GLY A 56 4.79 -0.31 -15.18
C GLY A 56 4.99 0.31 -13.78
N CYS A 57 3.88 0.65 -13.11
CA CYS A 57 3.84 1.33 -11.80
C CYS A 57 3.24 0.40 -10.72
N PRO A 58 3.99 -0.63 -10.29
CA PRO A 58 3.54 -1.53 -9.23
C PRO A 58 3.36 -0.78 -7.90
N SER A 59 2.30 -1.11 -7.17
CA SER A 59 1.99 -0.50 -5.88
C SER A 59 1.15 -1.41 -4.97
N GLY A 60 1.23 -1.17 -3.67
CA GLY A 60 0.58 -1.97 -2.64
C GLY A 60 0.39 -1.20 -1.34
N VAL A 61 -0.70 -1.49 -0.63
CA VAL A 61 -1.04 -0.87 0.65
C VAL A 61 -1.16 -1.94 1.72
N ALA A 62 -0.69 -1.63 2.93
CA ALA A 62 -1.01 -2.36 4.14
C ALA A 62 -1.73 -1.43 5.13
N LEU A 63 -2.79 -1.92 5.74
CA LEU A 63 -3.59 -1.27 6.78
C LEU A 63 -3.40 -2.05 8.09
N MET A 64 -3.37 -1.34 9.21
CA MET A 64 -3.38 -1.96 10.55
C MET A 64 -4.57 -1.45 11.35
N ASP A 65 -5.27 -2.37 12.01
CA ASP A 65 -6.33 -2.02 12.94
C ASP A 65 -5.82 -1.77 14.37
N CYS A 66 -6.72 -1.31 15.25
CA CYS A 66 -6.40 -1.02 16.66
C CYS A 66 -5.95 -2.23 17.49
N ASP A 67 -6.17 -3.46 17.02
CA ASP A 67 -5.73 -4.69 17.67
C ASP A 67 -4.36 -5.16 17.13
N GLY A 68 -3.87 -4.52 16.07
CA GLY A 68 -2.60 -4.83 15.42
C GLY A 68 -2.71 -5.84 14.28
N ASN A 69 -3.92 -6.20 13.84
CA ASN A 69 -4.06 -7.05 12.65
C ASN A 69 -3.72 -6.24 11.40
N VAL A 70 -3.05 -6.89 10.44
CA VAL A 70 -2.59 -6.26 9.19
C VAL A 70 -3.32 -6.84 7.99
N TYR A 71 -3.80 -5.95 7.12
CA TYR A 71 -4.55 -6.27 5.90
C TYR A 71 -3.89 -5.59 4.72
N LYS A 72 -3.67 -6.31 3.62
CA LYS A 72 -2.94 -5.77 2.46
C LYS A 72 -3.71 -5.90 1.16
N GLY A 73 -3.42 -4.99 0.23
CA GLY A 73 -4.00 -4.97 -1.11
C GLY A 73 -2.99 -4.48 -2.14
N CYS A 74 -3.02 -5.09 -3.32
CA CYS A 74 -2.15 -4.74 -4.44
C CYS A 74 -2.92 -3.98 -5.52
N TYR A 75 -2.18 -3.24 -6.34
CA TYR A 75 -2.72 -2.64 -7.55
C TYR A 75 -3.02 -3.71 -8.60
N MET A 76 -4.20 -3.66 -9.21
CA MET A 76 -4.59 -4.51 -10.33
C MET A 76 -5.07 -3.65 -11.47
N GLU A 77 -4.17 -3.43 -12.43
CA GLU A 77 -4.37 -2.58 -13.58
C GLU A 77 -5.22 -3.28 -14.65
N SER A 78 -6.12 -2.52 -15.25
CA SER A 78 -6.91 -2.99 -16.39
C SER A 78 -6.44 -2.35 -17.68
N ALA A 79 -6.51 -3.10 -18.79
CA ALA A 79 -6.31 -2.57 -20.14
C ALA A 79 -7.22 -1.37 -20.46
N ALA A 80 -8.40 -1.33 -19.85
CA ALA A 80 -9.38 -0.27 -20.03
C ALA A 80 -9.15 0.94 -19.10
N TYR A 81 -8.08 0.93 -18.30
CA TYR A 81 -7.71 1.92 -17.28
C TYR A 81 -8.74 2.11 -16.17
N ASN A 82 -9.94 2.60 -16.48
CA ASN A 82 -10.99 2.94 -15.51
C ASN A 82 -11.39 1.80 -14.55
N PRO A 83 -11.49 0.52 -14.97
CA PRO A 83 -11.83 -0.55 -14.05
C PRO A 83 -10.59 -1.13 -13.33
N SER A 84 -9.49 -0.37 -13.24
CA SER A 84 -8.34 -0.76 -12.42
C SER A 84 -8.71 -0.68 -10.93
N MET A 85 -8.25 -1.67 -10.16
CA MET A 85 -8.46 -1.70 -8.72
C MET A 85 -7.27 -1.07 -7.99
N MET A 86 -7.51 0.01 -7.25
CA MET A 86 -6.46 0.70 -6.50
C MET A 86 -6.00 -0.14 -5.29
N PRO A 87 -4.72 -0.04 -4.89
CA PRO A 87 -4.20 -0.86 -3.79
C PRO A 87 -4.88 -0.56 -2.44
N VAL A 88 -5.26 0.69 -2.19
CA VAL A 88 -6.00 1.08 -0.98
C VAL A 88 -7.40 0.45 -0.93
N GLN A 89 -8.08 0.36 -2.09
CA GLN A 89 -9.39 -0.28 -2.17
C GLN A 89 -9.26 -1.78 -1.95
N ALA A 90 -8.24 -2.42 -2.53
CA ALA A 90 -7.98 -3.84 -2.33
C ALA A 90 -7.66 -4.16 -0.86
N ALA A 91 -6.91 -3.29 -0.17
CA ALA A 91 -6.60 -3.44 1.24
C ALA A 91 -7.86 -3.27 2.12
N LEU A 92 -8.77 -2.36 1.76
CA LEU A 92 -10.06 -2.21 2.44
C LEU A 92 -10.96 -3.43 2.24
N VAL A 93 -10.99 -4.02 1.05
CA VAL A 93 -11.70 -5.28 0.82
C VAL A 93 -11.13 -6.39 1.72
N ALA A 94 -9.80 -6.52 1.79
CA ALA A 94 -9.15 -7.48 2.69
C ALA A 94 -9.49 -7.23 4.17
N TYR A 95 -9.55 -5.96 4.58
CA TYR A 95 -9.97 -5.55 5.92
C TYR A 95 -11.41 -5.96 6.24
N ILE A 96 -12.35 -5.71 5.32
CA ILE A 96 -13.77 -6.06 5.50
C ILE A 96 -13.94 -7.58 5.55
N VAL A 97 -13.37 -8.31 4.59
CA VAL A 97 -13.46 -9.78 4.52
C VAL A 97 -12.74 -10.44 5.70
N GLY A 98 -11.68 -9.83 6.20
CA GLY A 98 -10.94 -10.27 7.39
C GLY A 98 -11.64 -9.95 8.71
N GLY A 99 -12.80 -9.29 8.70
CA GLY A 99 -13.58 -9.00 9.91
C GLY A 99 -13.14 -7.75 10.68
N GLY A 100 -12.41 -6.83 10.04
CA GLY A 100 -11.79 -5.67 10.69
C GLY A 100 -12.74 -4.68 11.37
N GLY A 101 -14.05 -4.74 11.09
CA GLY A 101 -15.08 -3.92 11.72
C GLY A 101 -15.28 -2.55 11.06
N GLY A 102 -15.56 -1.52 11.86
CA GLY A 102 -15.75 -0.14 11.38
C GLY A 102 -14.44 0.54 11.02
N TYR A 103 -14.43 1.33 9.94
CA TYR A 103 -13.21 1.95 9.40
C TYR A 103 -12.46 2.84 10.40
N ASP A 104 -13.12 3.36 11.43
CA ASP A 104 -12.51 4.11 12.53
C ASP A 104 -11.48 3.29 13.33
N ARG A 105 -11.52 1.96 13.23
CA ARG A 105 -10.53 1.05 13.81
C ARG A 105 -9.24 0.97 13.01
N ILE A 106 -9.18 1.49 11.79
CA ILE A 106 -7.94 1.54 11.00
C ILE A 106 -7.08 2.67 11.56
N VAL A 107 -5.93 2.32 12.13
CA VAL A 107 -5.08 3.27 12.89
C VAL A 107 -3.76 3.59 12.20
N ALA A 108 -3.30 2.72 11.30
CA ALA A 108 -2.10 2.97 10.52
C ALA A 108 -2.25 2.43 9.09
N ALA A 109 -1.58 3.10 8.15
CA ALA A 109 -1.47 2.66 6.77
C ALA A 109 -0.07 2.88 6.23
N VAL A 110 0.39 1.96 5.38
CA VAL A 110 1.62 2.08 4.60
C VAL A 110 1.30 1.86 3.13
N LEU A 111 1.64 2.83 2.28
CA LEU A 111 1.62 2.68 0.81
C LEU A 111 3.06 2.47 0.32
N VAL A 112 3.27 1.48 -0.53
CA VAL A 112 4.48 1.27 -1.32
C VAL A 112 4.14 1.45 -2.79
N GLU A 113 4.81 2.37 -3.47
CA GLU A 113 4.68 2.57 -4.91
C GLU A 113 6.04 2.83 -5.57
N LYS A 114 6.13 2.59 -6.88
CA LYS A 114 7.34 2.88 -7.66
C LYS A 114 7.64 4.38 -7.68
N GLU A 115 8.90 4.74 -7.48
CA GLU A 115 9.42 6.10 -7.66
C GLU A 115 10.53 6.16 -8.73
N GLY A 116 10.69 7.33 -9.36
CA GLY A 116 11.77 7.64 -10.30
C GLY A 116 11.26 8.16 -11.64
N GLU A 117 12.18 8.25 -12.60
CA GLU A 117 11.86 8.67 -13.96
C GLU A 117 10.93 7.65 -14.65
N GLY A 118 9.95 8.15 -15.42
CA GLY A 118 8.98 7.30 -16.12
C GLY A 118 7.85 6.72 -15.27
N VAL A 119 7.63 7.22 -14.05
CA VAL A 119 6.42 6.91 -13.27
C VAL A 119 5.21 7.64 -13.85
N MET A 120 4.24 6.87 -14.32
CA MET A 120 3.02 7.40 -14.96
C MET A 120 1.81 7.46 -14.03
N VAL A 121 1.82 6.66 -12.96
CA VAL A 121 0.70 6.54 -12.02
C VAL A 121 1.22 6.70 -10.60
N ARG A 122 0.62 7.63 -9.84
CA ARG A 122 0.85 7.84 -8.40
C ARG A 122 -0.45 7.62 -7.64
N GLN A 123 -0.39 6.83 -6.58
CA GLN A 123 -1.54 6.42 -5.77
C GLN A 123 -1.63 7.22 -4.46
N GLU A 124 -0.56 7.91 -4.07
CA GLU A 124 -0.42 8.63 -2.81
C GLU A 124 -1.60 9.54 -2.48
N ASP A 125 -1.87 10.53 -3.33
CA ASP A 125 -2.86 11.58 -3.02
C ASP A 125 -4.25 11.01 -2.85
N THR A 126 -4.64 10.07 -3.72
CA THR A 126 -5.94 9.42 -3.65
C THR A 126 -6.04 8.49 -2.43
N ALA A 127 -4.99 7.73 -2.11
CA ALA A 127 -4.95 6.89 -0.91
C ALA A 127 -5.05 7.74 0.36
N ARG A 128 -4.30 8.84 0.42
CA ARG A 128 -4.31 9.80 1.53
C ARG A 128 -5.69 10.44 1.70
N LEU A 129 -6.30 10.91 0.62
CA LEU A 129 -7.63 11.52 0.64
C LEU A 129 -8.69 10.54 1.13
N LEU A 130 -8.68 9.31 0.60
CA LEU A 130 -9.63 8.27 0.99
C LEU A 130 -9.49 7.92 2.46
N LEU A 131 -8.26 7.63 2.93
CA LEU A 131 -8.01 7.26 4.32
C LEU A 131 -8.38 8.38 5.28
N LYS A 132 -8.06 9.63 4.94
CA LYS A 132 -8.46 10.81 5.73
C LYS A 132 -9.98 10.92 5.87
N HIS A 133 -10.75 10.48 4.86
CA HIS A 133 -12.20 10.56 4.88
C HIS A 133 -12.84 9.42 5.70
N ILE A 134 -12.37 8.19 5.51
CA ILE A 134 -12.98 7.00 6.15
C ILE A 134 -12.44 6.73 7.56
N SER A 135 -11.18 7.09 7.82
CA SER A 135 -10.54 6.99 9.13
C SER A 135 -9.63 8.20 9.36
N PRO A 136 -10.20 9.35 9.78
CA PRO A 136 -9.44 10.57 10.04
C PRO A 136 -8.34 10.40 11.10
N LYS A 137 -8.45 9.37 11.95
CA LYS A 137 -7.46 9.00 12.97
C LYS A 137 -6.37 8.08 12.44
N CYS A 138 -6.51 7.51 11.25
CA CYS A 138 -5.45 6.71 10.64
C CYS A 138 -4.25 7.60 10.32
N GLY A 139 -3.11 7.35 10.94
CA GLY A 139 -1.88 7.96 10.41
C GLY A 139 -1.37 7.14 9.25
N SER A 140 -1.13 7.82 8.14
CA SER A 140 -0.63 7.21 6.91
C SER A 140 0.85 7.56 6.74
N THR A 141 1.69 6.55 6.58
CA THR A 141 3.07 6.70 6.11
C THR A 141 3.12 6.28 4.63
N LEU A 142 3.78 7.09 3.81
CA LEU A 142 4.10 6.74 2.44
C LEU A 142 5.53 6.23 2.35
N LEU A 143 5.73 5.19 1.57
CA LEU A 143 7.03 4.67 1.21
C LEU A 143 7.18 4.63 -0.31
N HIS A 144 8.31 5.14 -0.76
CA HIS A 144 8.72 5.00 -2.14
C HIS A 144 9.60 3.76 -2.30
N GLY A 145 9.22 2.90 -3.24
CA GLY A 145 10.00 1.75 -3.68
C GLY A 145 10.70 2.06 -4.99
N HIS A 146 11.98 1.70 -5.11
CA HIS A 146 12.67 1.74 -6.39
C HIS A 146 12.64 0.37 -7.05
N THR A 147 12.46 0.38 -8.37
CA THR A 147 12.72 -0.78 -9.20
C THR A 147 14.21 -0.86 -9.52
N ARG A 148 14.84 -2.01 -9.29
CA ARG A 148 16.19 -2.25 -9.85
C ARG A 148 16.05 -2.38 -11.37
N SER A 149 16.67 -1.49 -12.13
CA SER A 149 16.84 -1.71 -13.57
C SER A 149 17.61 -3.02 -13.75
N ARG A 150 17.07 -3.95 -14.55
CA ARG A 150 17.89 -5.04 -15.07
C ARG A 150 18.87 -4.39 -16.03
N ASN A 151 20.14 -4.28 -15.64
CA ASN A 151 21.21 -4.11 -16.62
C ASN A 151 21.08 -5.30 -17.60
N MET A 152 20.74 -5.00 -18.85
CA MET A 152 20.90 -5.93 -19.97
C MET A 152 22.38 -6.15 -20.27
#